data_AF-Q75H28-F1
#
_entry.id   AF-Q75H28-F1
#
_cell.length_a   1.000
_cell.length_b   1.000
_cell.length_c   1.000
_cell.angle_alpha   90.00
_cell.angle_beta   90.00
_cell.angle_gamma   90.00
#
_symmetry.space_group_name_H-M   'P 1'
#
loop_
_entity.id
_entity.type
_entity.pdbx_description
1 polymer ?
#
loop_
_entity_poly.entity_id
_entity_poly.type
_entity_poly.pdbx_seq_one_letter_code
_entity_poly.pdbx_strand_id
1 'polypeptide(L)'
;MADDMPVAVDDDLQELIDELMNAGPEDEADDREVEEISATALSEATEYLEDPDPPSPEQVGWAEGAVISAQSAADNMASYALDLRRALAVFAGTGRPEEAVLRKNVAWADARRAEAVEIASAARRLLEKELRCMAARDHPVIPELAALITAMRDSTKSLVLQDSGGDAVRSRKVGLLDSAIKFEDAVVGKMTALKEKLTRGAAAFAGEEEIVQALNKHAATAEAEIAESQAFSAVLLADANRAAIPVVVVQKRPAPETETETEEEPPRQRRRTGDAGDSAAQD
;
A
#
# COMPACT_ATOMS: atom_id res chain seq x y z
N MET A 1 -35.12 -33.54 35.78
CA MET A 1 -35.44 -34.19 34.49
C MET A 1 -35.24 -33.13 33.44
N ALA A 2 -34.02 -33.04 32.90
CA ALA A 2 -33.83 -32.39 31.61
C ALA A 2 -34.47 -33.35 30.61
N ASP A 3 -35.36 -32.82 29.79
CA ASP A 3 -36.09 -33.55 28.77
C ASP A 3 -35.06 -34.13 27.80
N ASP A 4 -34.87 -35.45 27.88
CA ASP A 4 -34.01 -36.24 26.99
C ASP A 4 -34.79 -36.44 25.69
N MET A 5 -35.10 -35.32 25.02
CA MET A 5 -35.69 -35.34 23.70
C MET A 5 -34.69 -36.04 22.77
N PRO A 6 -35.08 -37.13 22.09
CA PRO A 6 -34.18 -37.80 21.17
C PRO A 6 -33.72 -36.79 20.13
N VAL A 7 -32.40 -36.73 19.88
CA VAL A 7 -31.83 -35.89 18.82
C VAL A 7 -32.55 -36.26 17.53
N ALA A 8 -33.43 -35.38 17.06
CA ALA A 8 -34.16 -35.58 15.83
C ALA A 8 -33.24 -35.20 14.66
N VAL A 9 -33.25 -36.02 13.61
CA VAL A 9 -32.63 -35.67 12.34
C VAL A 9 -33.56 -34.66 11.67
N ASP A 10 -33.10 -33.42 11.51
CA ASP A 10 -33.79 -32.43 10.69
C ASP A 10 -33.50 -32.67 9.20
N ASP A 11 -34.18 -31.94 8.33
CA ASP A 11 -34.08 -32.14 6.88
C ASP A 11 -32.63 -31.96 6.38
N ASP A 12 -31.91 -30.97 6.93
CA ASP A 12 -30.51 -30.69 6.57
C ASP A 12 -29.58 -31.84 6.99
N LEU A 13 -29.77 -32.39 8.20
CA LEU A 13 -28.98 -33.53 8.68
C LEU A 13 -29.31 -34.81 7.91
N GLN A 14 -30.56 -34.99 7.51
CA GLN A 14 -30.98 -36.13 6.69
C GLN A 14 -30.37 -36.05 5.29
N GLU A 15 -30.34 -34.86 4.68
CA GLU A 15 -29.68 -34.63 3.38
C GLU A 15 -28.19 -34.97 3.45
N LEU A 16 -27.49 -34.52 4.50
CA LEU A 16 -26.09 -34.88 4.72
C LEU A 16 -25.89 -36.40 4.85
N ILE A 17 -26.75 -37.09 5.59
CA ILE A 17 -26.65 -38.56 5.72
C ILE A 17 -26.87 -39.24 4.37
N ASP A 18 -27.88 -38.79 3.61
CA ASP A 18 -28.19 -39.37 2.32
C ASP A 18 -27.06 -39.13 1.31
N GLU A 19 -26.44 -37.95 1.30
CA GLU A 19 -25.25 -37.63 0.50
C GLU A 19 -24.11 -38.59 0.83
N LEU A 20 -23.75 -38.73 2.11
CA LEU A 20 -22.66 -39.61 2.56
C LEU A 20 -22.91 -41.08 2.26
N MET A 21 -24.18 -41.52 2.33
CA MET A 21 -24.55 -42.90 2.03
C MET A 21 -24.52 -43.20 0.53
N ASN A 22 -24.63 -42.17 -0.31
CA ASN A 22 -24.57 -42.27 -1.76
C ASN A 22 -23.23 -41.81 -2.35
N ALA A 23 -22.25 -41.47 -1.49
CA ALA A 23 -20.93 -41.02 -1.90
C ALA A 23 -20.29 -42.06 -2.83
N GLY A 24 -19.84 -41.57 -3.98
CA GLY A 24 -19.28 -42.36 -5.06
C GLY A 24 -17.78 -42.16 -5.24
N PRO A 25 -17.22 -42.72 -6.32
CA PRO A 25 -15.81 -42.55 -6.66
C PRO A 25 -15.39 -41.11 -6.94
N GLU A 26 -16.34 -40.24 -7.29
CA GLU A 26 -16.10 -38.81 -7.51
C GLU A 26 -15.83 -38.10 -6.18
N ASP A 27 -16.64 -38.35 -5.14
CA ASP A 27 -16.41 -37.81 -3.80
C ASP A 27 -15.08 -38.31 -3.21
N GLU A 28 -14.75 -39.59 -3.42
CA GLU A 28 -13.44 -40.14 -3.01
C GLU A 28 -12.25 -39.55 -3.80
N ALA A 29 -12.49 -39.00 -4.99
CA ALA A 29 -11.48 -38.31 -5.78
C ALA A 29 -11.28 -36.88 -5.28
N ASP A 30 -12.38 -36.18 -4.99
CA ASP A 30 -12.36 -34.83 -4.43
C ASP A 30 -11.70 -34.82 -3.05
N ASP A 31 -12.01 -35.79 -2.18
CA ASP A 31 -11.35 -35.97 -0.89
C ASP A 31 -9.83 -36.12 -1.03
N ARG A 32 -9.39 -36.87 -2.04
CA ARG A 32 -7.96 -37.10 -2.30
C ARG A 32 -7.28 -35.84 -2.83
N GLU A 33 -7.95 -35.09 -3.70
CA GLU A 33 -7.44 -33.81 -4.18
C GLU A 33 -7.24 -32.81 -3.02
N VAL A 34 -8.20 -32.75 -2.09
CA VAL A 34 -8.09 -31.92 -0.88
C VAL A 34 -6.90 -32.34 -0.01
N GLU A 35 -6.69 -33.65 0.17
CA GLU A 35 -5.54 -34.20 0.89
C GLU A 35 -4.20 -33.85 0.21
N GLU A 36 -4.12 -33.97 -1.11
CA GLU A 36 -2.93 -33.64 -1.89
C GLU A 36 -2.59 -32.15 -1.81
N ILE A 37 -3.58 -31.26 -1.97
CA ILE A 37 -3.39 -29.81 -1.85
C ILE A 37 -2.88 -29.45 -0.45
N SER A 38 -3.47 -30.03 0.60
CA SER A 38 -3.09 -29.77 1.99
C SER A 38 -1.66 -30.25 2.28
N ALA A 39 -1.30 -31.44 1.79
CA ALA A 39 0.03 -31.99 1.92
C ALA A 39 1.09 -31.14 1.19
N THR A 40 0.80 -30.67 -0.02
CA THR A 40 1.67 -29.75 -0.76
C THR A 40 1.86 -28.43 -0.01
N ALA A 41 0.77 -27.82 0.46
CA ALA A 41 0.86 -26.56 1.20
C ALA A 41 1.70 -26.69 2.49
N LEU A 42 1.55 -27.80 3.22
CA LEU A 42 2.36 -28.05 4.42
C LEU A 42 3.84 -28.31 4.08
N SER A 43 4.11 -29.01 2.98
CA SER A 43 5.47 -29.22 2.46
C SER A 43 6.13 -27.89 2.09
N GLU A 44 5.44 -27.03 1.33
CA GLU A 44 5.93 -25.69 0.94
C GLU A 44 6.21 -24.82 2.17
N ALA A 45 5.28 -24.77 3.14
CA ALA A 45 5.52 -24.03 4.39
C ALA A 45 6.76 -24.53 5.13
N THR A 46 6.96 -25.85 5.16
CA THR A 46 8.09 -26.46 5.86
C THR A 46 9.41 -26.12 5.15
N GLU A 47 9.44 -26.22 3.82
CA GLU A 47 10.61 -25.84 3.01
C GLU A 47 10.99 -24.37 3.25
N TYR A 48 10.02 -23.46 3.21
CA TYR A 48 10.28 -22.03 3.44
C TYR A 48 10.73 -21.72 4.87
N LEU A 49 10.28 -22.50 5.86
CA LEU A 49 10.72 -22.37 7.25
C LEU A 49 12.17 -22.83 7.43
N GLU A 50 12.55 -23.91 6.75
CA GLU A 50 13.89 -24.51 6.82
C GLU A 50 14.97 -23.71 6.08
N ASP A 51 14.59 -22.94 5.06
CA ASP A 51 15.51 -22.03 4.34
C ASP A 51 16.19 -21.05 5.31
N PRO A 52 17.53 -20.94 5.39
CA PRO A 52 18.17 -19.96 6.27
C PRO A 52 17.92 -18.51 5.85
N ASP A 53 17.58 -18.25 4.58
CA ASP A 53 17.40 -16.91 4.07
C ASP A 53 16.08 -16.28 4.56
N PRO A 54 16.02 -14.93 4.63
CA PRO A 54 14.77 -14.24 4.93
C PRO A 54 13.67 -14.58 3.92
N PRO A 55 12.42 -14.77 4.36
CA PRO A 55 11.32 -15.04 3.45
C PRO A 55 11.20 -13.96 2.36
N SER A 56 11.02 -14.40 1.12
CA SER A 56 10.79 -13.50 -0.01
C SER A 56 9.41 -12.83 0.08
N PRO A 57 9.17 -11.68 -0.59
CA PRO A 57 7.86 -11.05 -0.60
C PRO A 57 6.73 -11.96 -1.11
N GLU A 58 7.04 -12.86 -2.04
CA GLU A 58 6.08 -13.84 -2.57
C GLU A 58 5.73 -14.89 -1.51
N GLN A 59 6.73 -15.42 -0.80
CA GLN A 59 6.54 -16.37 0.31
C GLN A 59 5.74 -15.74 1.45
N VAL A 60 5.99 -14.47 1.76
CA VAL A 60 5.21 -13.70 2.76
C VAL A 60 3.76 -13.56 2.31
N GLY A 61 3.52 -13.15 1.06
CA GLY A 61 2.17 -13.01 0.51
C GLY A 61 1.42 -14.34 0.48
N TRP A 62 2.11 -15.44 0.13
CA TRP A 62 1.58 -16.79 0.23
C TRP A 62 1.20 -17.14 1.67
N ALA A 63 2.07 -16.87 2.65
CA ALA A 63 1.78 -17.19 4.05
C ALA A 63 0.63 -16.37 4.62
N GLU A 64 0.52 -15.08 4.30
CA GLU A 64 -0.63 -14.24 4.69
C GLU A 64 -1.94 -14.83 4.16
N GLY A 65 -1.96 -15.28 2.89
CA GLY A 65 -3.10 -15.97 2.30
C GLY A 65 -3.39 -17.32 2.96
N ALA A 66 -2.35 -18.14 3.18
CA ALA A 66 -2.45 -19.47 3.76
C ALA A 66 -2.99 -19.46 5.19
N VAL A 67 -2.61 -18.47 6.02
CA VAL A 67 -3.18 -18.33 7.37
C VAL A 67 -4.69 -18.14 7.32
N ILE A 68 -5.17 -17.29 6.40
CA ILE A 68 -6.61 -16.98 6.27
C ILE A 68 -7.37 -18.19 5.72
N SER A 69 -6.88 -18.77 4.61
CA SER A 69 -7.56 -19.90 3.95
C SER A 69 -7.58 -21.14 4.84
N ALA A 70 -6.45 -21.49 5.46
CA ALA A 70 -6.36 -22.68 6.30
C ALA A 70 -7.13 -22.53 7.61
N GLN A 71 -7.18 -21.31 8.20
CA GLN A 71 -8.04 -21.08 9.37
C GLN A 71 -9.53 -21.22 8.99
N SER A 72 -9.95 -20.67 7.85
CA SER A 72 -11.31 -20.83 7.35
C SER A 72 -11.66 -22.30 7.09
N ALA A 73 -10.75 -23.06 6.46
CA ALA A 73 -10.92 -24.49 6.25
C ALA A 73 -11.04 -25.26 7.58
N ALA A 74 -10.21 -24.93 8.57
CA ALA A 74 -10.27 -25.55 9.89
C ALA A 74 -11.61 -25.27 10.60
N ASP A 75 -12.13 -24.04 10.49
CA ASP A 75 -13.40 -23.65 11.11
C ASP A 75 -14.61 -24.31 10.40
N ASN A 76 -14.55 -24.42 9.07
CA ASN A 76 -15.55 -25.15 8.28
C ASN A 76 -15.56 -26.65 8.63
N MET A 77 -14.38 -27.29 8.66
CA MET A 77 -14.26 -28.70 9.04
C MET A 77 -14.67 -28.95 10.50
N ALA A 78 -14.45 -27.98 11.40
CA ALA A 78 -14.94 -28.06 12.78
C ALA A 78 -16.48 -28.10 12.84
N SER A 79 -17.13 -27.25 12.03
CA SER A 79 -18.58 -27.19 11.94
C SER A 79 -19.15 -28.47 11.33
N TYR A 80 -18.56 -28.92 10.22
CA TYR A 80 -18.94 -30.17 9.55
C TYR A 80 -18.79 -31.38 10.47
N ALA A 81 -17.66 -31.50 11.18
CA ALA A 81 -17.43 -32.57 12.14
C ALA A 81 -18.41 -32.52 13.33
N LEU A 82 -19.00 -31.37 13.65
CA LEU A 82 -20.01 -31.24 14.69
C LEU A 82 -21.36 -31.80 14.21
N ASP A 83 -21.76 -31.51 12.97
CA ASP A 83 -22.99 -32.06 12.38
C ASP A 83 -22.88 -33.57 12.16
N LEU A 84 -21.73 -34.06 11.69
CA LEU A 84 -21.47 -35.50 11.61
C LEU A 84 -21.57 -36.21 12.97
N ARG A 85 -21.09 -35.58 14.05
CA ARG A 85 -21.22 -36.12 15.41
C ARG A 85 -22.66 -36.10 15.90
N ARG A 86 -23.44 -35.08 15.53
CA ARG A 86 -24.89 -35.03 15.83
C ARG A 86 -25.62 -36.17 15.13
N ALA A 87 -25.38 -36.38 13.83
CA ALA A 87 -25.92 -37.53 13.11
C ALA A 87 -25.48 -38.84 13.75
N LEU A 88 -24.19 -38.99 14.06
CA LEU A 88 -23.66 -40.22 14.66
C LEU A 88 -24.35 -40.56 15.99
N ALA A 89 -24.71 -39.56 16.80
CA ALA A 89 -25.43 -39.77 18.05
C ALA A 89 -26.81 -40.41 17.84
N VAL A 90 -27.47 -40.17 16.70
CA VAL A 90 -28.78 -40.76 16.35
C VAL A 90 -28.64 -42.25 16.01
N PHE A 91 -27.57 -42.64 15.33
CA PHE A 91 -27.33 -44.02 14.89
C PHE A 91 -26.46 -44.84 15.85
N ALA A 92 -25.94 -44.23 16.92
CA ALA A 92 -25.02 -44.89 17.84
C ALA A 92 -25.65 -46.15 18.47
N GLY A 93 -24.99 -47.30 18.28
CA GLY A 93 -25.43 -48.58 18.82
C GLY A 93 -26.63 -49.21 18.12
N THR A 94 -27.14 -48.61 17.02
CA THR A 94 -28.24 -49.20 16.26
C THR A 94 -27.77 -50.34 15.35
N GLY A 95 -26.46 -50.44 15.07
CA GLY A 95 -25.89 -51.43 14.16
C GLY A 95 -26.26 -51.20 12.68
N ARG A 96 -26.74 -50.00 12.38
CA ARG A 96 -27.13 -49.58 11.03
C ARG A 96 -25.88 -49.15 10.24
N PRO A 97 -25.86 -49.31 8.90
CA PRO A 97 -24.69 -48.96 8.10
C PRO A 97 -24.28 -47.48 8.21
N GLU A 98 -25.25 -46.57 8.40
CA GLU A 98 -25.02 -45.14 8.59
C GLU A 98 -24.04 -44.87 9.74
N GLU A 99 -24.11 -45.66 10.82
CA GLU A 99 -23.24 -45.51 12.00
C GLU A 99 -21.75 -45.68 11.64
N ALA A 100 -21.43 -46.63 10.76
CA ALA A 100 -20.05 -46.86 10.32
C ALA A 100 -19.55 -45.76 9.37
N VAL A 101 -20.41 -45.33 8.44
CA VAL A 101 -20.12 -44.25 7.48
C VAL A 101 -19.88 -42.93 8.22
N LEU A 102 -20.75 -42.58 9.19
CA LEU A 102 -20.62 -41.37 9.98
C LEU A 102 -19.34 -41.39 10.82
N ARG A 103 -18.97 -42.52 11.44
CA ARG A 103 -17.68 -42.63 12.16
C ARG A 103 -16.48 -42.39 11.27
N LYS A 104 -16.46 -42.96 10.06
CA LYS A 104 -15.38 -42.75 9.08
C LYS A 104 -15.26 -41.26 8.75
N ASN A 105 -16.38 -40.60 8.44
CA ASN A 105 -16.40 -39.20 8.07
C ASN A 105 -16.05 -38.25 9.23
N VAL A 106 -16.46 -38.55 10.46
CA VAL A 106 -16.00 -37.77 11.64
C VAL A 106 -14.47 -37.83 11.75
N ALA A 107 -13.89 -39.02 11.63
CA ALA A 107 -12.43 -39.17 11.70
C ALA A 107 -11.71 -38.46 10.56
N TRP A 108 -12.26 -38.51 9.34
CA TRP A 108 -11.73 -37.79 8.19
C TRP A 108 -11.79 -36.26 8.38
N ALA A 109 -12.94 -35.73 8.78
CA ALA A 109 -13.12 -34.29 9.01
C ALA A 109 -12.21 -33.78 10.14
N ASP A 110 -12.03 -34.56 11.21
CA ASP A 110 -11.08 -34.23 12.27
C ASP A 110 -9.63 -34.21 11.78
N ALA A 111 -9.24 -35.15 10.91
CA ALA A 111 -7.90 -35.17 10.31
C ALA A 111 -7.67 -33.94 9.41
N ARG A 112 -8.61 -33.61 8.51
CA ARG A 112 -8.52 -32.42 7.65
C ARG A 112 -8.48 -31.13 8.45
N ARG A 113 -9.27 -31.04 9.53
CA ARG A 113 -9.20 -29.90 10.45
C ARG A 113 -7.82 -29.78 11.08
N ALA A 114 -7.24 -30.88 11.56
CA ALA A 114 -5.92 -30.86 12.18
C ALA A 114 -4.84 -30.40 11.19
N GLU A 115 -4.85 -30.92 9.96
CA GLU A 115 -3.94 -30.51 8.89
C GLU A 115 -4.08 -29.02 8.55
N ALA A 116 -5.30 -28.51 8.42
CA ALA A 116 -5.54 -27.10 8.18
C ALA A 116 -5.01 -26.21 9.31
N VAL A 117 -5.15 -26.64 10.57
CA VAL A 117 -4.55 -25.94 11.73
C VAL A 117 -3.02 -25.98 11.66
N GLU A 118 -2.43 -27.09 11.24
CA GLU A 118 -0.97 -27.21 11.07
C GLU A 118 -0.44 -26.30 9.97
N ILE A 119 -1.12 -26.21 8.82
CA ILE A 119 -0.78 -25.28 7.73
C ILE A 119 -0.86 -23.83 8.23
N ALA A 120 -1.96 -23.45 8.89
CA ALA A 120 -2.11 -22.10 9.44
C ALA A 120 -0.99 -21.79 10.46
N SER A 121 -0.62 -22.76 11.30
CA SER A 121 0.48 -22.63 12.26
C SER A 121 1.84 -22.48 11.57
N ALA A 122 2.12 -23.27 10.54
CA ALA A 122 3.36 -23.18 9.77
C ALA A 122 3.48 -21.84 9.03
N ALA A 123 2.40 -21.39 8.39
CA ALA A 123 2.35 -20.09 7.74
C ALA A 123 2.54 -18.92 8.74
N ARG A 124 1.92 -18.98 9.93
CA ARG A 124 2.18 -17.99 11.00
C ARG A 124 3.65 -17.95 11.41
N ARG A 125 4.28 -19.11 11.58
CA ARG A 125 5.72 -19.18 11.89
C ARG A 125 6.58 -18.54 10.79
N LEU A 126 6.17 -18.63 9.52
CA LEU A 126 6.89 -17.98 8.42
C LEU A 126 6.77 -16.45 8.50
N LEU A 127 5.58 -15.93 8.83
CA LEU A 127 5.37 -14.50 9.05
C LEU A 127 6.14 -13.98 10.28
N GLU A 128 6.20 -14.78 11.35
CA GLU A 128 7.05 -14.47 12.50
C GLU A 128 8.54 -14.46 12.13
N LYS A 129 8.99 -15.41 11.30
CA LYS A 129 10.37 -15.45 10.80
C LYS A 129 10.71 -14.18 10.02
N GLU A 130 9.83 -13.72 9.14
CA GLU A 130 9.99 -12.44 8.44
C GLU A 130 10.14 -11.26 9.41
N LEU A 131 9.27 -11.16 10.42
CA LEU A 131 9.35 -10.11 11.44
C LEU A 131 10.66 -10.17 12.23
N ARG A 132 11.13 -11.37 12.60
CA ARG A 132 12.43 -11.56 13.25
C ARG A 132 13.59 -11.13 12.34
N CYS A 133 13.53 -11.48 11.05
CA CYS A 133 14.52 -11.02 10.07
C CYS A 133 14.50 -9.50 9.93
N MET A 134 13.32 -8.86 9.93
CA MET A 134 13.23 -7.39 9.90
C MET A 134 13.78 -6.75 11.17
N ALA A 135 13.49 -7.30 12.35
CA ALA A 135 14.03 -6.81 13.62
C ALA A 135 15.57 -6.87 13.69
N ALA A 136 16.18 -7.82 12.98
CA ALA A 136 17.63 -7.95 12.90
C ALA A 136 18.30 -7.00 11.88
N ARG A 137 17.53 -6.26 11.07
CA ARG A 137 18.09 -5.33 10.07
C ARG A 137 18.39 -3.97 10.69
N ASP A 138 19.30 -3.24 10.07
CA ASP A 138 19.58 -1.85 10.46
C ASP A 138 18.47 -0.88 10.03
N HIS A 139 17.73 -1.21 8.96
CA HIS A 139 16.73 -0.35 8.33
C HIS A 139 15.42 -1.11 8.04
N PRO A 140 14.24 -0.48 8.23
CA PRO A 140 12.93 -1.15 8.06
C PRO A 140 12.61 -1.57 6.62
N VAL A 141 13.22 -0.93 5.63
CA VAL A 141 13.10 -1.28 4.21
C VAL A 141 14.44 -1.68 3.62
N ILE A 142 14.39 -2.45 2.54
CA ILE A 142 15.59 -2.83 1.78
C ILE A 142 16.37 -1.59 1.32
N PRO A 143 17.72 -1.63 1.34
CA PRO A 143 18.56 -0.48 1.00
C PRO A 143 18.24 0.15 -0.36
N GLU A 144 17.87 -0.65 -1.35
CA GLU A 144 17.53 -0.21 -2.70
C GLU A 144 16.31 0.70 -2.71
N LEU A 145 15.29 0.39 -1.89
CA LEU A 145 14.09 1.21 -1.79
C LEU A 145 14.39 2.53 -1.06
N ALA A 146 15.17 2.49 0.03
CA ALA A 146 15.59 3.70 0.73
C ALA A 146 16.43 4.63 -0.18
N ALA A 147 17.34 4.05 -0.96
CA ALA A 147 18.15 4.77 -1.93
C ALA A 147 17.30 5.36 -3.06
N LEU A 148 16.31 4.62 -3.56
CA LEU A 148 15.38 5.11 -4.58
C LEU A 148 14.57 6.30 -4.08
N ILE A 149 14.00 6.23 -2.87
CA ILE A 149 13.23 7.34 -2.27
C ILE A 149 14.12 8.59 -2.18
N THR A 150 15.34 8.43 -1.66
CA THR A 150 16.31 9.52 -1.55
C THR A 150 16.64 10.13 -2.92
N ALA A 151 16.98 9.29 -3.90
CA ALA A 151 17.34 9.74 -5.25
C ALA A 151 16.19 10.46 -5.96
N MET A 152 14.95 9.98 -5.79
CA MET A 152 13.76 10.61 -6.35
C MET A 152 13.50 11.98 -5.73
N ARG A 153 13.64 12.10 -4.40
CA ARG A 153 13.51 13.40 -3.71
C ARG A 153 14.58 14.39 -4.17
N ASP A 154 15.84 13.96 -4.28
CA ASP A 154 16.94 14.83 -4.71
C ASP A 154 16.78 15.28 -6.17
N SER A 155 16.38 14.36 -7.06
CA SER A 155 16.05 14.67 -8.45
C SER A 155 14.92 15.70 -8.55
N THR A 156 13.87 15.53 -7.75
CA THR A 156 12.72 16.44 -7.74
C THR A 156 13.07 17.81 -7.16
N LYS A 157 13.86 17.87 -6.08
CA LYS A 157 14.38 19.15 -5.52
C LYS A 157 15.18 19.92 -6.57
N SER A 158 16.04 19.23 -7.31
CA SER A 158 16.81 19.83 -8.41
C SER A 158 15.90 20.41 -9.50
N LEU A 159 14.82 19.71 -9.84
CA LEU A 159 13.83 20.16 -10.81
C LEU A 159 13.04 21.40 -10.32
N VAL A 160 12.59 21.39 -9.07
CA VAL A 160 11.84 22.52 -8.47
C VAL A 160 12.66 23.81 -8.52
N LEU A 161 13.98 23.72 -8.30
CA LEU A 161 14.91 24.85 -8.33
C LEU A 161 15.16 25.41 -9.75
N GLN A 162 14.81 24.69 -10.82
CA GLN A 162 14.92 25.21 -12.19
C GLN A 162 13.71 26.11 -12.52
N ASP A 163 13.75 27.35 -12.04
CA ASP A 163 12.62 28.28 -12.08
C ASP A 163 12.55 29.14 -13.37
N SER A 164 13.10 28.66 -14.50
CA SER A 164 13.44 29.55 -15.63
C SER A 164 13.12 28.97 -17.00
N GLY A 165 11.86 28.95 -17.39
CA GLY A 165 11.48 28.62 -18.77
C GLY A 165 10.05 29.02 -19.13
N GLY A 166 9.82 29.29 -20.42
CA GLY A 166 8.52 29.66 -20.98
C GLY A 166 7.44 28.57 -20.83
N ASP A 167 6.23 28.83 -21.33
CA ASP A 167 5.02 28.02 -21.06
C ASP A 167 5.17 26.51 -21.31
N ALA A 168 5.93 26.09 -22.33
CA ALA A 168 6.20 24.68 -22.60
C ALA A 168 7.02 24.00 -21.48
N VAL A 169 7.99 24.71 -20.91
CA VAL A 169 8.78 24.24 -19.76
C VAL A 169 7.89 24.17 -18.53
N ARG A 170 6.98 25.13 -18.38
CA ARG A 170 6.03 25.17 -17.26
C ARG A 170 5.04 24.00 -17.28
N SER A 171 4.47 23.67 -18.44
CA SER A 171 3.58 22.51 -18.59
C SER A 171 4.30 21.19 -18.30
N ARG A 172 5.54 21.03 -18.79
CA ARG A 172 6.38 19.86 -18.47
C ARG A 172 6.69 19.79 -16.96
N LYS A 173 6.97 20.92 -16.32
CA LYS A 173 7.20 21.02 -14.87
C LYS A 173 5.96 20.54 -14.10
N VAL A 174 4.76 20.97 -14.48
CA VAL A 174 3.50 20.52 -13.85
C VAL A 174 3.32 19.00 -13.94
N GLY A 175 3.54 18.38 -15.11
CA GLY A 175 3.39 16.93 -15.26
C GLY A 175 4.43 16.11 -14.47
N LEU A 176 5.65 16.63 -14.34
CA LEU A 176 6.68 16.01 -13.50
C LEU A 176 6.36 16.16 -12.01
N LEU A 177 5.86 17.32 -11.58
CA LEU A 177 5.41 17.54 -10.20
C LEU A 177 4.25 16.61 -9.84
N ASP A 178 3.25 16.44 -10.72
CA ASP A 178 2.16 15.47 -10.52
C ASP A 178 2.69 14.04 -10.36
N SER A 179 3.68 13.64 -11.15
CA SER A 179 4.32 12.32 -11.04
C SER A 179 5.09 12.16 -9.73
N ALA A 180 5.78 13.21 -9.28
CA ALA A 180 6.51 13.20 -8.02
C ALA A 180 5.57 13.17 -6.81
N ILE A 181 4.44 13.88 -6.85
CA ILE A 181 3.39 13.82 -5.82
C ILE A 181 2.85 12.39 -5.71
N LYS A 182 2.50 11.74 -6.83
CA LYS A 182 2.04 10.35 -6.85
C LYS A 182 3.08 9.37 -6.30
N PHE A 183 4.36 9.62 -6.56
CA PHE A 183 5.45 8.83 -5.99
C PHE A 183 5.47 8.97 -4.46
N GLU A 184 5.44 10.19 -3.92
CA GLU A 184 5.41 10.41 -2.48
C GLU A 184 4.16 9.81 -1.82
N ASP A 185 2.99 9.93 -2.45
CA ASP A 185 1.75 9.29 -1.96
C ASP A 185 1.89 7.76 -1.91
N ALA A 186 2.57 7.15 -2.88
CA ALA A 186 2.87 5.73 -2.87
C ALA A 186 3.87 5.34 -1.75
N VAL A 187 4.87 6.19 -1.46
CA VAL A 187 5.77 6.01 -0.32
C VAL A 187 5.00 6.07 1.00
N VAL A 188 4.11 7.05 1.17
CA VAL A 188 3.23 7.16 2.34
C VAL A 188 2.40 5.89 2.51
N GLY A 189 1.76 5.41 1.44
CA GLY A 189 0.97 4.18 1.47
C GLY A 189 1.79 2.97 1.92
N LYS A 190 2.98 2.77 1.34
CA LYS A 190 3.88 1.66 1.70
C LYS A 190 4.39 1.74 3.13
N MET A 191 4.84 2.92 3.56
CA MET A 191 5.38 3.11 4.91
C MET A 191 4.29 3.03 5.98
N THR A 192 3.04 3.41 5.66
CA THR A 192 1.89 3.23 6.55
C THR A 192 1.61 1.74 6.77
N ALA A 193 1.51 0.96 5.70
CA ALA A 193 1.33 -0.49 5.79
C ALA A 193 2.48 -1.17 6.57
N LEU A 194 3.72 -0.73 6.33
CA LEU A 194 4.89 -1.22 7.05
C LEU A 194 4.85 -0.88 8.54
N LYS A 195 4.52 0.37 8.90
CA LYS A 195 4.35 0.79 10.30
C LYS A 195 3.30 -0.06 11.01
N GLU A 196 2.15 -0.29 10.37
CA GLU A 196 1.09 -1.14 10.93
C GLU A 196 1.56 -2.58 11.11
N LYS A 197 2.27 -3.15 10.12
CA LYS A 197 2.84 -4.49 10.21
C LYS A 197 3.82 -4.61 11.37
N LEU A 198 4.75 -3.66 11.50
CA LEU A 198 5.77 -3.66 12.54
C LEU A 198 5.18 -3.47 13.94
N THR A 199 4.22 -2.57 14.11
CA THR A 199 3.55 -2.34 15.40
C THR A 199 2.69 -3.53 15.83
N ARG A 200 1.96 -4.16 14.90
CA ARG A 200 1.22 -5.40 15.17
C ARG A 200 2.17 -6.55 15.49
N GLY A 201 3.28 -6.66 14.77
CA GLY A 201 4.34 -7.63 15.05
C GLY A 201 4.94 -7.44 16.44
N ALA A 202 5.25 -6.20 16.83
CA ALA A 202 5.76 -5.90 18.17
C ALA A 202 4.78 -6.33 19.28
N ALA A 203 3.47 -6.16 19.07
CA ALA A 203 2.46 -6.66 20.00
C ALA A 203 2.42 -8.20 20.07
N ALA A 204 2.64 -8.88 18.94
CA ALA A 204 2.68 -10.35 18.88
C ALA A 204 3.90 -10.94 19.61
N PHE A 205 5.01 -10.20 19.69
CA PHE A 205 6.23 -10.59 20.41
C PHE A 205 6.29 -10.08 21.86
N ALA A 206 5.14 -9.76 22.49
CA ALA A 206 5.11 -9.31 23.88
C ALA A 206 5.85 -10.29 24.81
N GLY A 207 6.89 -9.79 25.49
CA GLY A 207 7.81 -10.58 26.33
C GLY A 207 9.19 -10.82 25.72
N GLU A 208 9.37 -10.67 24.41
CA GLU A 208 10.66 -10.72 23.71
C GLU A 208 11.20 -9.29 23.48
N GLU A 209 11.62 -8.62 24.57
CA GLU A 209 11.87 -7.17 24.60
C GLU A 209 12.85 -6.65 23.53
N GLU A 210 13.90 -7.40 23.19
CA GLU A 210 14.86 -6.97 22.16
C GLU A 210 14.19 -6.88 20.77
N ILE A 211 13.38 -7.86 20.42
CA ILE A 211 12.63 -7.88 19.15
C ILE A 211 11.57 -6.78 19.16
N VAL A 212 10.82 -6.66 20.27
CA VAL A 212 9.79 -5.61 20.43
C VAL A 212 10.40 -4.21 20.25
N GLN A 213 11.55 -3.94 20.87
CA GLN A 213 12.24 -2.66 20.74
C GLN A 213 12.74 -2.42 19.31
N ALA A 214 13.33 -3.42 18.66
CA ALA A 214 13.79 -3.30 17.28
C ALA A 214 12.62 -3.02 16.31
N LEU A 215 11.51 -3.77 16.42
CA LEU A 215 10.32 -3.57 15.60
C LEU A 215 9.69 -2.19 15.83
N ASN A 216 9.60 -1.72 17.08
CA ASN A 216 9.09 -0.39 17.39
C ASN A 216 10.02 0.72 16.88
N LYS A 217 11.35 0.53 16.94
CA LYS A 217 12.31 1.46 16.34
C LYS A 217 12.09 1.55 14.83
N HIS A 218 11.93 0.43 14.16
CA HIS A 218 11.62 0.37 12.73
C HIS A 218 10.28 1.03 12.39
N ALA A 219 9.25 0.83 13.22
CA ALA A 219 7.97 1.49 13.06
C ALA A 219 8.09 3.02 13.20
N ALA A 220 8.90 3.51 14.13
CA ALA A 220 9.19 4.93 14.29
C ALA A 220 9.96 5.50 13.08
N THR A 221 10.90 4.74 12.50
CA THR A 221 11.57 5.12 11.25
C THR A 221 10.57 5.21 10.09
N ALA A 222 9.66 4.24 9.94
CA ALA A 222 8.61 4.30 8.93
C ALA A 222 7.67 5.50 9.15
N GLU A 223 7.36 5.85 10.41
CA GLU A 223 6.57 7.04 10.74
C GLU A 223 7.29 8.36 10.39
N ALA A 224 8.59 8.45 10.65
CA ALA A 224 9.39 9.61 10.22
C ALA A 224 9.38 9.75 8.69
N GLU A 225 9.49 8.64 7.97
CA GLU A 225 9.44 8.61 6.51
C GLU A 225 8.07 9.05 5.96
N ILE A 226 6.97 8.63 6.59
CA ILE A 226 5.62 9.11 6.27
C ILE A 226 5.56 10.63 6.41
N ALA A 227 6.03 11.17 7.53
CA ALA A 227 6.01 12.61 7.79
C ALA A 227 6.87 13.38 6.78
N GLU A 228 8.04 12.86 6.42
CA GLU A 228 8.92 13.47 5.41
C GLU A 228 8.27 13.46 4.02
N SER A 229 7.72 12.31 3.59
CA SER A 229 6.99 12.22 2.31
C SER A 229 5.81 13.17 2.24
N GLN A 230 5.01 13.26 3.32
CA GLN A 230 3.87 14.18 3.38
C GLN A 230 4.31 15.65 3.31
N ALA A 231 5.36 16.02 4.04
CA ALA A 231 5.93 17.36 3.98
C ALA A 231 6.47 17.68 2.59
N PHE A 232 7.15 16.72 1.95
CA PHE A 232 7.69 16.90 0.61
C PHE A 232 6.57 17.02 -0.44
N SER A 233 5.56 16.14 -0.40
CA SER A 233 4.37 16.21 -1.24
C SER A 233 3.65 17.57 -1.12
N ALA A 234 3.53 18.12 0.10
CA ALA A 234 2.96 19.45 0.31
C ALA A 234 3.79 20.58 -0.35
N VAL A 235 5.13 20.49 -0.32
CA VAL A 235 6.02 21.44 -1.03
C VAL A 235 5.82 21.34 -2.54
N LEU A 236 5.75 20.13 -3.08
CA LEU A 236 5.53 19.90 -4.51
C LEU A 236 4.17 20.43 -4.97
N LEU A 237 3.12 20.22 -4.16
CA LEU A 237 1.79 20.72 -4.45
C LEU A 237 1.76 22.26 -4.45
N ALA A 238 2.47 22.91 -3.52
CA ALA A 238 2.59 24.36 -3.50
C ALA A 238 3.30 24.90 -4.76
N ASP A 239 4.36 24.24 -5.22
CA ASP A 239 5.07 24.63 -6.45
C ASP A 239 4.22 24.37 -7.70
N ALA A 240 3.49 23.26 -7.76
CA ALA A 240 2.57 22.94 -8.85
C ALA A 240 1.47 24.01 -8.96
N ASN A 241 0.88 24.40 -7.83
CA ASN A 241 -0.10 25.48 -7.76
C ASN A 241 0.49 26.81 -8.22
N ARG A 242 1.73 27.13 -7.82
CA ARG A 242 2.42 28.35 -8.26
C ARG A 242 2.66 28.36 -9.77
N ALA A 243 3.08 27.23 -10.33
CA ALA A 243 3.28 27.07 -11.76
C ALA A 243 1.94 27.20 -12.53
N ALA A 244 0.82 26.82 -11.93
CA ALA A 244 -0.50 26.94 -12.56
C ALA A 244 -1.06 28.39 -12.60
N ILE A 245 -0.51 29.34 -11.83
CA ILE A 245 -1.01 30.73 -11.82
C ILE A 245 -0.59 31.45 -13.11
N PRO A 246 -1.54 31.99 -13.91
CA PRO A 246 -1.21 32.75 -15.12
C PRO A 246 -0.49 34.05 -14.76
N VAL A 247 0.67 34.28 -15.37
CA VAL A 247 1.42 35.54 -15.21
C VAL A 247 0.76 36.61 -16.06
N VAL A 248 -0.03 37.49 -15.43
CA VAL A 248 -0.61 38.65 -16.10
C VAL A 248 0.44 39.76 -16.14
N VAL A 249 1.04 39.98 -17.31
CA VAL A 249 1.98 41.10 -17.53
C VAL A 249 1.16 42.35 -17.84
N VAL A 250 1.05 43.27 -16.86
CA VAL A 250 0.48 44.61 -17.08
C VAL A 250 1.62 45.56 -17.44
N GLN A 251 1.80 45.83 -18.74
CA GLN A 251 2.67 46.91 -19.19
C GLN A 251 1.90 48.23 -19.20
N LYS A 252 2.39 49.23 -18.46
CA LYS A 252 1.99 50.62 -18.64
C LYS A 252 2.48 51.07 -20.01
N ARG A 253 1.57 51.24 -20.96
CA ARG A 253 1.88 51.81 -22.27
C ARG A 253 2.24 53.30 -22.09
N PRO A 254 3.34 53.80 -22.67
CA PRO A 254 3.61 55.23 -22.69
C PRO A 254 2.46 55.95 -23.39
N ALA A 255 2.11 57.14 -22.90
CA ALA A 255 1.15 57.99 -23.60
C ALA A 255 1.70 58.30 -25.01
N PRO A 256 0.86 58.30 -26.05
CA PRO A 256 1.32 58.59 -27.40
C PRO A 256 2.00 59.96 -27.43
N GLU A 257 3.17 60.03 -28.06
CA GLU A 257 3.89 61.28 -28.26
C GLU A 257 3.00 62.23 -29.05
N THR A 258 2.61 63.34 -28.43
CA THR A 258 1.96 64.47 -29.11
C THR A 258 2.95 65.06 -30.10
N GLU A 259 2.58 65.04 -31.39
CA GLU A 259 3.26 65.78 -32.45
C GLU A 259 3.42 67.24 -31.99
N THR A 260 4.66 67.71 -31.88
CA THR A 260 4.95 69.11 -31.53
C THR A 260 4.44 70.01 -32.64
N GLU A 261 3.39 70.78 -32.32
CA GLU A 261 2.94 71.93 -33.10
C GLU A 261 4.12 72.90 -33.31
N THR A 262 4.30 73.25 -34.58
CA THR A 262 5.21 74.24 -35.15
C THR A 262 5.38 75.51 -34.32
N GLU A 263 6.62 75.85 -33.96
CA GLU A 263 7.01 77.18 -33.50
C GLU A 263 6.86 78.19 -34.66
N GLU A 264 5.75 78.95 -34.68
CA GLU A 264 5.68 80.22 -35.41
C GLU A 264 6.46 81.29 -34.65
N GLU A 265 7.50 81.84 -35.30
CA GLU A 265 8.33 82.95 -34.80
C GLU A 265 7.49 84.24 -34.66
N PRO A 266 7.54 84.97 -33.52
CA PRO A 266 6.75 86.18 -33.32
C PRO A 266 7.31 87.37 -34.13
N PRO A 267 6.47 88.35 -34.53
CA PRO A 267 6.86 89.38 -35.49
C PRO A 267 7.84 90.39 -34.87
N ARG A 268 9.01 90.53 -35.50
CA ARG A 268 10.06 91.48 -35.10
C ARG A 268 9.59 92.93 -35.26
N GLN A 269 9.45 93.64 -34.14
CA GLN A 269 9.27 95.10 -34.15
C GLN A 269 10.57 95.80 -34.56
N ARG A 270 10.50 96.57 -35.65
CA ARG A 270 11.53 97.52 -36.09
C ARG A 270 11.75 98.61 -35.03
N ARG A 271 12.87 98.57 -34.31
CA ARG A 271 13.40 99.75 -33.63
C ARG A 271 14.22 100.60 -34.61
N ARG A 272 13.77 101.83 -34.83
CA ARG A 272 14.57 102.93 -35.38
C ARG A 272 15.51 103.45 -34.28
N THR A 273 16.80 103.50 -34.56
CA THR A 273 17.74 104.39 -33.89
C THR A 273 18.59 105.03 -34.96
N GLY A 274 18.50 106.36 -35.04
CA GLY A 274 19.34 107.20 -35.88
C GLY A 274 20.69 107.47 -35.21
N ASP A 275 21.68 107.60 -36.09
CA ASP A 275 22.67 108.68 -36.16
C ASP A 275 23.49 109.06 -34.91
N ALA A 276 24.79 108.74 -34.95
CA ALA A 276 25.91 109.66 -34.66
C ALA A 276 27.28 108.96 -34.85
N GLY A 277 28.05 109.41 -35.84
CA GLY A 277 29.54 109.51 -35.88
C GLY A 277 30.39 108.22 -35.79
N ASP A 278 31.52 108.05 -36.46
CA ASP A 278 32.36 108.96 -37.23
C ASP A 278 33.40 108.11 -38.03
N SER A 279 33.61 108.48 -39.30
CA SER A 279 34.82 108.43 -40.15
C SER A 279 35.87 107.30 -40.01
N ALA A 280 36.11 106.51 -41.07
CA ALA A 280 37.20 106.62 -42.09
C ALA A 280 38.52 105.91 -41.68
N ALA A 281 38.90 104.77 -42.28
CA ALA A 281 39.53 104.54 -43.60
C ALA A 281 41.02 104.94 -43.69
N GLN A 282 41.93 103.94 -43.75
CA GLN A 282 43.27 103.86 -44.40
C GLN A 282 43.61 102.36 -44.44
N ASP A 283 44.08 101.67 -45.49
CA ASP A 283 44.58 101.92 -46.86
C ASP A 283 44.17 100.72 -47.73
#